data_AF-A0A835SGG6-F1
#
_entry.id   AF-A0A835SGG6-F1
#
_cell.length_a   1.000
_cell.length_b   1.000
_cell.length_c   1.000
_cell.angle_alpha   90.00
_cell.angle_beta   90.00
_cell.angle_gamma   90.00
#
_symmetry.space_group_name_H-M   'P 1'
#
loop_
_entity.id
_entity.type
_entity.pdbx_description
1 polymer ?
#
loop_
_entity_poly.entity_id
_entity_poly.type
_entity_poly.pdbx_seq_one_letter_code
_entity_poly.pdbx_strand_id
1 'polypeptide(L)'
;MLLQSRRVVLGGRDHRATTRVRCCPLPRRVARATQVSVRASAAAAAPLPGGGGSSLSGLSILQNTRPVDRLRFQAILVFQHFDTEKTGRLSPEQLTTYEAYSAERFGAAAAEAMKPAFERARAAAAAVPGGSLDMEAFIDLVRDQVKAASTTREFPRSVFNETELGKLAWGASLSTAELSAALAVFRLLDFNLDGYVKLEDLRRAQGIEREFVNEKLEDADTNEDGFLSFKDFLTSYARDRPVILNMVVLLAHTAAFWAIFNLPGLELPIKAIMAMGLILKPQFVTGPVIKLFTIFQTIFNRARAEIAMAKERGR
;
A
#
# COMPACT_ATOMS: atom_id res chain seq x y z
N MET A 1 56.54 43.70 -6.00
CA MET A 1 55.50 42.72 -6.38
C MET A 1 54.15 43.34 -6.05
N LEU A 2 53.50 43.95 -7.04
CA LEU A 2 52.28 44.73 -6.86
C LEU A 2 51.17 44.20 -7.78
N LEU A 3 50.05 43.91 -7.12
CA LEU A 3 48.69 43.61 -7.54
C LEU A 3 48.27 44.08 -8.94
N GLN A 4 47.63 43.18 -9.71
CA GLN A 4 46.69 43.57 -10.76
C GLN A 4 45.32 42.94 -10.51
N SER A 5 44.38 43.83 -10.23
CA SER A 5 42.96 43.60 -10.02
C SER A 5 42.23 43.57 -11.37
N ARG A 6 41.56 42.46 -11.69
CA ARG A 6 40.71 42.34 -12.89
C ARG A 6 39.27 42.74 -12.56
N ARG A 7 38.83 43.86 -13.12
CA ARG A 7 37.41 44.23 -13.26
C ARG A 7 36.78 43.38 -14.37
N VAL A 8 35.66 42.73 -14.07
CA VAL A 8 34.77 42.14 -15.08
C VAL A 8 33.56 43.04 -15.24
N VAL A 9 33.30 43.41 -16.50
CA VAL A 9 32.21 44.28 -16.95
C VAL A 9 30.95 43.43 -17.12
N LEU A 10 29.87 43.81 -16.42
CA LEU A 10 28.53 43.27 -16.66
C LEU A 10 27.85 44.08 -17.76
N GLY A 11 27.72 43.48 -18.94
CA GLY A 11 26.93 44.01 -20.05
C GLY A 11 25.48 43.56 -19.93
N GLY A 12 24.57 44.53 -19.76
CA GLY A 12 23.13 44.32 -19.86
C GLY A 12 22.68 44.11 -21.30
N ARG A 13 21.60 43.34 -21.47
CA ARG A 13 20.82 43.35 -22.71
C ARG A 13 19.35 43.02 -22.43
N ASP A 14 18.55 44.08 -22.45
CA ASP A 14 17.10 44.05 -22.52
C ASP A 14 16.64 43.53 -23.88
N HIS A 15 15.73 42.55 -23.90
CA HIS A 15 14.83 42.34 -25.03
C HIS A 15 13.42 42.01 -24.54
N ARG A 16 12.58 43.05 -24.50
CA ARG A 16 11.11 42.95 -24.54
C ARG A 16 10.70 42.42 -25.93
N ALA A 17 10.01 41.30 -25.97
CA ALA A 17 9.22 40.87 -27.12
C ALA A 17 7.74 40.86 -26.73
N THR A 18 7.01 41.84 -27.24
CA THR A 18 5.56 41.98 -27.18
C THR A 18 4.92 41.11 -28.26
N THR A 19 4.40 39.94 -27.90
CA THR A 19 3.63 39.10 -28.82
C THR A 19 2.13 39.40 -28.68
N ARG A 20 1.57 40.06 -29.70
CA ARG A 20 0.12 40.28 -29.86
C ARG A 20 -0.56 38.94 -30.12
N VAL A 21 -1.44 38.52 -29.21
CA VAL A 21 -2.36 37.39 -29.43
C VAL A 21 -3.51 37.86 -30.32
N ARG A 22 -3.62 37.29 -31.52
CA ARG A 22 -4.79 37.42 -32.39
C ARG A 22 -5.88 36.48 -31.88
N CYS A 23 -7.04 37.04 -31.53
CA CYS A 23 -8.27 36.29 -31.31
C CYS A 23 -8.78 35.75 -32.65
N CYS A 24 -8.84 34.42 -32.79
CA CYS A 24 -9.60 33.75 -33.85
C CYS A 24 -10.96 33.31 -33.29
N PRO A 25 -12.06 33.43 -34.05
CA PRO A 25 -13.38 32.99 -33.62
C PRO A 25 -13.51 31.46 -33.71
N LEU A 26 -14.05 30.87 -32.65
CA LEU A 26 -14.36 29.43 -32.53
C LEU A 26 -15.43 29.00 -33.54
N PRO A 27 -15.22 27.89 -34.29
CA PRO A 27 -16.30 27.23 -35.01
C PRO A 27 -17.12 26.36 -34.05
N ARG A 28 -18.41 26.66 -34.02
CA ARG A 28 -19.47 25.88 -33.37
C ARG A 28 -19.70 24.60 -34.18
N ARG A 29 -19.41 23.41 -33.64
CA ARG A 29 -19.85 22.14 -34.26
C ARG A 29 -20.17 21.02 -33.26
N VAL A 30 -21.48 20.82 -33.12
CA VAL A 30 -22.25 19.56 -33.08
C VAL A 30 -21.55 18.33 -32.49
N ALA A 31 -21.90 18.02 -31.23
CA ALA A 31 -21.69 16.71 -30.64
C ALA A 31 -22.62 15.68 -31.29
N ARG A 32 -22.06 14.76 -32.07
CA ARG A 32 -22.74 13.56 -32.56
C ARG A 32 -22.34 12.41 -31.62
N ALA A 33 -23.30 11.92 -30.84
CA ALA A 33 -23.09 10.76 -29.98
C ALA A 33 -22.93 9.50 -30.84
N THR A 34 -21.69 9.02 -30.94
CA THR A 34 -21.40 7.71 -31.53
C THR A 34 -21.48 6.68 -30.41
N GLN A 35 -22.56 5.89 -30.39
CA GLN A 35 -22.62 4.69 -29.56
C GLN A 35 -21.59 3.68 -30.06
N VAL A 36 -20.53 3.47 -29.29
CA VAL A 36 -19.58 2.37 -29.49
C VAL A 36 -20.20 1.13 -28.86
N SER A 37 -20.76 0.26 -29.71
CA SER A 37 -21.17 -1.09 -29.35
C SER A 37 -19.93 -1.94 -29.08
N VAL A 38 -19.61 -2.17 -27.80
CA VAL A 38 -18.61 -3.17 -27.38
C VAL A 38 -19.19 -4.56 -27.65
N ARG A 39 -18.78 -5.17 -28.77
CA ARG A 39 -18.96 -6.61 -29.00
C ARG A 39 -17.98 -7.35 -28.11
N ALA A 40 -18.50 -7.98 -27.06
CA ALA A 40 -17.79 -9.01 -26.31
C ALA A 40 -17.48 -10.19 -27.25
N SER A 41 -16.20 -10.37 -27.59
CA SER A 41 -15.73 -11.60 -28.22
C SER A 41 -15.39 -12.58 -27.11
N ALA A 42 -16.31 -13.52 -26.86
CA ALA A 42 -16.06 -14.68 -26.03
C ALA A 42 -15.16 -15.66 -26.81
N ALA A 43 -13.84 -15.51 -26.67
CA ALA A 43 -12.90 -16.55 -27.05
C ALA A 43 -12.67 -17.45 -25.83
N ALA A 44 -13.09 -18.71 -25.97
CA ALA A 44 -12.96 -19.75 -24.96
C ALA A 44 -11.50 -19.99 -24.58
N ALA A 45 -11.12 -19.58 -23.37
CA ALA A 45 -9.88 -20.01 -22.74
C ALA A 45 -10.11 -21.40 -22.14
N ALA A 46 -9.34 -22.38 -22.63
CA ALA A 46 -9.29 -23.73 -22.08
C ALA A 46 -8.81 -23.70 -20.61
N PRO A 47 -9.33 -24.59 -19.74
CA PRO A 47 -8.93 -24.65 -18.34
C PRO A 47 -7.49 -25.16 -18.22
N LEU A 48 -6.61 -24.33 -17.69
CA LEU A 48 -5.27 -24.73 -17.28
C LEU A 48 -5.36 -25.62 -16.03
N PRO A 49 -4.64 -26.76 -15.98
CA PRO A 49 -4.64 -27.63 -14.82
C PRO A 49 -3.68 -27.14 -13.74
N GLY A 50 -4.17 -27.06 -12.50
CA GLY A 50 -3.37 -27.33 -11.31
C GLY A 50 -2.30 -26.32 -10.90
N GLY A 51 -2.70 -25.11 -10.50
CA GLY A 51 -1.88 -24.22 -9.66
C GLY A 51 -2.43 -24.21 -8.23
N GLY A 52 -1.88 -25.06 -7.36
CA GLY A 52 -2.28 -25.15 -5.95
C GLY A 52 -2.18 -23.80 -5.23
N GLY A 53 -3.30 -23.37 -4.64
CA GLY A 53 -3.41 -22.14 -3.87
C GLY A 53 -2.54 -22.17 -2.62
N SER A 54 -1.31 -21.68 -2.73
CA SER A 54 -0.53 -21.20 -1.58
C SER A 54 -0.90 -19.75 -1.32
N SER A 55 -1.61 -19.60 -0.21
CA SER A 55 -2.25 -18.40 0.34
C SER A 55 -1.39 -17.13 0.28
N LEU A 56 -1.99 -16.07 -0.25
CA LEU A 56 -1.57 -14.66 -0.22
C LEU A 56 -1.56 -14.05 1.20
N SER A 57 -1.37 -14.84 2.26
CA SER A 57 -1.55 -14.40 3.66
C SER A 57 -0.68 -13.19 4.03
N GLY A 58 0.53 -13.07 3.49
CA GLY A 58 1.41 -11.90 3.72
C GLY A 58 1.00 -10.63 2.98
N LEU A 59 0.33 -10.74 1.81
CA LEU A 59 -0.23 -9.59 1.09
C LEU A 59 -1.65 -9.27 1.56
N SER A 60 -2.23 -10.08 2.44
CA SER A 60 -3.59 -9.89 2.90
C SER A 60 -3.79 -8.53 3.58
N ILE A 61 -2.77 -7.89 4.16
CA ILE A 61 -2.88 -6.52 4.68
C ILE A 61 -2.99 -5.49 3.55
N LEU A 62 -2.26 -5.69 2.44
CA LEU A 62 -2.36 -4.86 1.24
C LEU A 62 -3.70 -5.07 0.51
N GLN A 63 -4.29 -6.26 0.66
CA GLN A 63 -5.48 -6.70 -0.09
C GLN A 63 -6.80 -6.67 0.71
N ASN A 64 -6.78 -6.73 2.05
CA ASN A 64 -7.99 -6.85 2.90
C ASN A 64 -8.76 -5.55 3.10
N THR A 65 -8.23 -4.41 2.67
CA THR A 65 -9.05 -3.20 2.55
C THR A 65 -9.74 -3.27 1.19
N ARG A 66 -11.06 -3.50 1.13
CA ARG A 66 -11.83 -3.24 -0.10
C ARG A 66 -12.92 -2.21 0.17
N PRO A 67 -13.16 -1.27 -0.77
CA PRO A 67 -13.15 -1.48 -2.23
C PRO A 67 -11.84 -1.19 -3.00
N VAL A 68 -10.82 -0.64 -2.34
CA VAL A 68 -9.60 -0.11 -3.00
C VAL A 68 -8.37 -0.93 -2.60
N ASP A 69 -7.80 -1.64 -3.56
CA ASP A 69 -6.51 -2.34 -3.38
C ASP A 69 -5.39 -1.29 -3.28
N ARG A 70 -4.84 -1.06 -2.08
CA ARG A 70 -3.79 -0.03 -1.90
C ARG A 70 -2.58 -0.28 -2.79
N LEU A 71 -2.22 -1.55 -2.98
CA LEU A 71 -1.08 -1.91 -3.82
C LEU A 71 -1.35 -1.57 -5.28
N ARG A 72 -2.61 -1.71 -5.73
CA ARG A 72 -3.05 -1.25 -7.05
C ARG A 72 -2.89 0.27 -7.19
N PHE A 73 -3.36 1.05 -6.22
CA PHE A 73 -3.19 2.51 -6.22
C PHE A 73 -1.70 2.91 -6.30
N GLN A 74 -0.85 2.24 -5.53
CA GLN A 74 0.59 2.50 -5.51
C GLN A 74 1.26 2.07 -6.81
N ALA A 75 0.87 0.94 -7.39
CA ALA A 75 1.33 0.53 -8.70
C ALA A 75 0.91 1.53 -9.80
N ILE A 76 -0.29 2.11 -9.72
CA ILE A 76 -0.74 3.16 -10.66
C ILE A 76 0.15 4.41 -10.54
N LEU A 77 0.52 4.82 -9.33
CA LEU A 77 1.44 5.95 -9.13
C LEU A 77 2.81 5.70 -9.77
N VAL A 78 3.37 4.52 -9.54
CA VAL A 78 4.65 4.12 -10.16
C VAL A 78 4.50 4.06 -11.68
N PHE A 79 3.41 3.48 -12.19
CA PHE A 79 3.15 3.45 -13.62
C PHE A 79 3.12 4.85 -14.24
N GLN A 80 2.38 5.78 -13.64
CA GLN A 80 2.27 7.16 -14.12
C GLN A 80 3.61 7.91 -14.10
N HIS A 81 4.52 7.53 -13.19
CA HIS A 81 5.87 8.08 -13.16
C HIS A 81 6.68 7.66 -14.40
N PHE A 82 6.53 6.40 -14.85
CA PHE A 82 7.26 5.87 -16.01
C PHE A 82 6.57 6.11 -17.35
N ASP A 83 5.24 6.26 -17.38
CA ASP A 83 4.45 6.63 -18.57
C ASP A 83 4.53 8.14 -18.82
N THR A 84 5.73 8.61 -19.16
CA THR A 84 6.04 10.02 -19.43
C THR A 84 5.20 10.61 -20.57
N GLU A 85 4.82 9.77 -21.54
CA GLU A 85 4.01 10.13 -22.70
C GLU A 85 2.49 10.10 -22.42
N LYS A 86 2.08 9.58 -21.25
CA LYS A 86 0.67 9.44 -20.83
C LYS A 86 -0.14 8.63 -21.83
N THR A 87 0.46 7.57 -22.39
CA THR A 87 -0.20 6.70 -23.37
C THR A 87 -1.15 5.71 -22.70
N GLY A 88 -1.05 5.55 -21.38
CA GLY A 88 -1.71 4.48 -20.64
C GLY A 88 -1.03 3.12 -20.83
N ARG A 89 0.18 3.10 -21.40
CA ARG A 89 1.00 1.89 -21.64
C ARG A 89 2.48 2.20 -21.43
N LEU A 90 3.26 1.18 -21.09
CA LEU A 90 4.72 1.30 -21.00
C LEU A 90 5.39 0.66 -22.23
N SER A 91 6.27 1.41 -22.86
CA SER A 91 7.13 0.89 -23.93
C SER A 91 8.17 -0.10 -23.36
N PRO A 92 8.79 -0.95 -24.20
CA PRO A 92 9.88 -1.83 -23.77
C PRO A 92 11.06 -1.09 -23.12
N GLU A 93 11.34 0.13 -23.61
CA GLU A 93 12.39 0.99 -23.07
C GLU A 93 12.02 1.47 -21.67
N GLN A 94 10.79 1.99 -21.48
CA GLN A 94 10.28 2.40 -20.16
C GLN A 94 10.24 1.23 -19.17
N LEU A 95 9.87 0.02 -19.62
CA LEU A 95 9.89 -1.18 -18.79
C LEU A 95 11.32 -1.56 -18.37
N THR A 96 12.31 -1.38 -19.25
CA THR A 96 13.73 -1.61 -18.93
C THR A 96 14.25 -0.57 -17.95
N THR A 97 13.84 0.70 -18.09
CA THR A 97 14.13 1.75 -17.11
C THR A 97 13.52 1.42 -15.75
N TYR A 98 12.28 0.94 -15.73
CA TYR A 98 11.61 0.51 -14.50
C TYR A 98 12.32 -0.68 -13.83
N GLU A 99 12.81 -1.64 -14.61
CA GLU A 99 13.58 -2.77 -14.08
C GLU A 99 14.88 -2.32 -13.40
N ALA A 100 15.63 -1.42 -14.02
CA ALA A 100 16.83 -0.84 -13.41
C ALA A 100 16.48 -0.06 -12.13
N TYR A 101 15.43 0.76 -12.17
CA TYR A 101 14.89 1.49 -11.02
C TYR A 101 14.52 0.57 -9.85
N SER A 102 13.86 -0.55 -10.16
CA SER A 102 13.48 -1.58 -9.19
C SER A 102 14.71 -2.26 -8.60
N ALA A 103 15.67 -2.65 -9.45
CA ALA A 103 16.88 -3.34 -9.00
C ALA A 103 17.69 -2.50 -8.00
N GLU A 104 17.78 -1.18 -8.22
CA GLU A 104 18.43 -0.25 -7.29
C GLU A 104 17.76 -0.24 -5.91
N ARG A 105 16.42 -0.25 -5.87
CA ARG A 105 15.62 -0.14 -4.64
C ARG A 105 15.60 -1.41 -3.80
N PHE A 106 15.56 -2.54 -4.47
CA PHE A 106 15.47 -3.85 -3.82
C PHE A 106 16.84 -4.44 -3.51
N GLY A 107 17.89 -3.97 -4.18
CA GLY A 107 19.23 -4.54 -4.10
C GLY A 107 19.35 -5.84 -4.91
N ALA A 108 20.60 -6.27 -5.13
CA ALA A 108 20.92 -7.34 -6.07
C ALA A 108 20.18 -8.67 -5.78
N ALA A 109 20.17 -9.12 -4.52
CA ALA A 109 19.56 -10.41 -4.17
C ALA A 109 18.05 -10.46 -4.44
N ALA A 110 17.32 -9.40 -4.08
CA ALA A 110 15.90 -9.33 -4.35
C ALA A 110 15.60 -9.05 -5.83
N ALA A 111 16.45 -8.28 -6.52
CA ALA A 111 16.35 -8.06 -7.96
C ALA A 111 16.47 -9.37 -8.75
N GLU A 112 17.40 -10.26 -8.37
CA GLU A 112 17.52 -11.60 -8.96
C GLU A 112 16.24 -12.42 -8.80
N ALA A 113 15.63 -12.38 -7.61
CA ALA A 113 14.36 -13.08 -7.34
C ALA A 113 13.17 -12.51 -8.16
N MET A 114 13.28 -11.28 -8.66
CA MET A 114 12.23 -10.61 -9.45
C MET A 114 12.32 -10.86 -10.96
N LYS A 115 13.44 -11.39 -11.48
CA LYS A 115 13.61 -11.67 -12.92
C LYS A 115 12.44 -12.43 -13.56
N PRO A 116 11.88 -13.50 -12.95
CA PRO A 116 10.74 -14.21 -13.53
C PRO A 116 9.46 -13.37 -13.63
N ALA A 117 9.31 -12.33 -12.81
CA ALA A 117 8.18 -11.40 -12.91
C ALA A 117 8.35 -10.47 -14.13
N PHE A 118 9.56 -9.94 -14.34
CA PHE A 118 9.86 -9.12 -15.51
C PHE A 118 9.77 -9.90 -16.83
N GLU A 119 10.21 -11.15 -16.87
CA GLU A 119 10.06 -12.01 -18.05
C GLU A 119 8.59 -12.21 -18.42
N ARG A 120 7.72 -12.45 -17.42
CA ARG A 120 6.26 -12.53 -17.64
C ARG A 120 5.68 -11.22 -18.13
N ALA A 121 6.11 -10.09 -17.58
CA ALA A 121 5.68 -8.77 -18.04
C ALA A 121 6.12 -8.50 -19.50
N ARG A 122 7.36 -8.82 -19.87
CA ARG A 122 7.84 -8.70 -21.25
C ARG A 122 7.07 -9.60 -22.21
N ALA A 123 6.75 -10.82 -21.80
CA ALA A 123 5.91 -11.72 -22.60
C ALA A 123 4.49 -11.18 -22.79
N ALA A 124 3.90 -10.59 -21.74
CA ALA A 124 2.60 -9.92 -21.82
C ALA A 124 2.64 -8.71 -22.75
N ALA A 125 3.69 -7.88 -22.68
CA ALA A 125 3.88 -6.74 -23.57
C ALA A 125 4.04 -7.18 -25.05
N ALA A 126 4.78 -8.26 -25.30
CA ALA A 126 4.98 -8.80 -26.65
C ALA A 126 3.70 -9.37 -27.28
N ALA A 127 2.74 -9.82 -26.46
CA ALA A 127 1.44 -10.30 -26.93
C ALA A 127 0.52 -9.18 -27.43
N VAL A 128 0.78 -7.93 -27.04
CA VAL A 128 -0.01 -6.76 -27.43
C VAL A 128 0.58 -6.15 -28.71
N PRO A 129 -0.25 -5.83 -29.74
CA PRO A 129 0.23 -5.10 -30.92
C PRO A 129 0.91 -3.80 -30.52
N GLY A 130 2.17 -3.64 -30.92
CA GLY A 130 3.03 -2.51 -30.52
C GLY A 130 3.98 -2.80 -29.35
N GLY A 131 3.96 -4.00 -28.75
CA GLY A 131 4.97 -4.43 -27.78
C GLY A 131 4.95 -3.66 -26.46
N SER A 132 3.79 -3.12 -26.06
CA SER A 132 3.66 -2.26 -24.88
C SER A 132 2.93 -2.97 -23.73
N LEU A 133 3.36 -2.70 -22.50
CA LEU A 133 2.77 -3.26 -21.29
C LEU A 133 1.58 -2.39 -20.86
N ASP A 134 0.42 -3.00 -20.63
CA ASP A 134 -0.74 -2.30 -20.10
C ASP A 134 -0.67 -2.10 -18.58
N MET A 135 -1.54 -1.23 -18.06
CA MET A 135 -1.60 -0.91 -16.64
C MET A 135 -1.87 -2.15 -15.77
N GLU A 136 -2.76 -3.05 -16.18
CA GLU A 136 -3.11 -4.23 -15.37
C GLU A 136 -1.96 -5.23 -15.29
N ALA A 137 -1.26 -5.51 -16.40
CA ALA A 137 -0.07 -6.36 -16.36
C ALA A 137 1.07 -5.72 -15.56
N PHE A 138 1.16 -4.38 -15.54
CA PHE A 138 2.09 -3.68 -14.67
C PHE A 138 1.72 -3.80 -13.19
N ILE A 139 0.44 -3.70 -12.83
CA ILE A 139 -0.03 -3.93 -11.46
C ILE A 139 0.33 -5.35 -10.99
N ASP A 140 0.16 -6.34 -11.85
CA ASP A 140 0.54 -7.73 -11.55
C ASP A 140 2.06 -7.91 -11.42
N LEU A 141 2.85 -7.23 -12.25
CA LEU A 141 4.31 -7.16 -12.09
C LEU A 141 4.69 -6.62 -10.71
N VAL A 142 4.12 -5.49 -10.29
CA VAL A 142 4.39 -4.88 -8.96
C VAL A 142 3.99 -5.82 -7.82
N ARG A 143 2.85 -6.50 -7.94
CA ARG A 143 2.41 -7.52 -6.96
C ARG A 143 3.42 -8.65 -6.83
N ASP A 144 3.95 -9.15 -7.94
CA ASP A 144 4.93 -10.21 -7.94
C ASP A 144 6.28 -9.75 -7.37
N GLN A 145 6.68 -8.50 -7.62
CA GLN A 145 7.89 -7.90 -7.00
C GLN A 145 7.74 -7.79 -5.49
N VAL A 146 6.62 -7.25 -5.00
CA VAL A 146 6.36 -7.13 -3.55
C VAL A 146 6.29 -8.51 -2.91
N LYS A 147 5.70 -9.51 -3.59
CA LYS A 147 5.69 -10.90 -3.13
C LYS A 147 7.10 -11.46 -3.03
N ALA A 148 7.93 -11.30 -4.05
CA ALA A 148 9.32 -11.75 -4.04
C ALA A 148 10.12 -11.09 -2.90
N ALA A 149 10.00 -9.76 -2.74
CA ALA A 149 10.63 -9.03 -1.65
C ALA A 149 10.18 -9.52 -0.26
N SER A 150 8.88 -9.84 -0.09
CA SER A 150 8.35 -10.36 1.18
C SER A 150 8.92 -11.73 1.58
N THR A 151 9.37 -12.52 0.60
CA THR A 151 9.99 -13.83 0.84
C THR A 151 11.51 -13.75 1.07
N THR A 152 12.14 -12.68 0.62
CA THR A 152 13.59 -12.49 0.73
C THR A 152 13.96 -11.84 2.06
N ARG A 153 14.66 -12.58 2.92
CA ARG A 153 15.09 -12.09 4.25
C ARG A 153 16.17 -11.01 4.21
N GLU A 154 16.93 -10.96 3.11
CA GLU A 154 18.05 -10.05 2.93
C GLU A 154 17.60 -8.62 2.61
N PHE A 155 16.47 -8.46 1.93
CA PHE A 155 15.95 -7.15 1.52
C PHE A 155 15.67 -6.21 2.71
N PRO A 156 14.86 -6.57 3.72
CA PRO A 156 14.63 -5.65 4.84
C PRO A 156 15.92 -5.37 5.63
N ARG A 157 16.85 -6.33 5.67
CA ARG A 157 18.13 -6.22 6.37
C ARG A 157 19.16 -5.34 5.66
N SER A 158 19.04 -5.16 4.34
CA SER A 158 19.89 -4.23 3.60
C SER A 158 19.49 -2.78 3.83
N VAL A 159 18.24 -2.54 4.24
CA VAL A 159 17.70 -1.20 4.50
C VAL A 159 17.80 -0.80 5.97
N PHE A 160 17.43 -1.70 6.88
CA PHE A 160 17.42 -1.44 8.32
C PHE A 160 18.22 -2.49 9.07
N ASN A 161 18.81 -2.11 10.21
CA ASN A 161 19.43 -3.08 11.10
C ASN A 161 18.38 -3.97 11.78
N GLU A 162 18.80 -5.14 12.27
CA GLU A 162 17.88 -6.15 12.83
C GLU A 162 17.12 -5.65 14.07
N THR A 163 17.75 -4.80 14.88
CA THR A 163 17.14 -4.19 16.07
C THR A 163 16.01 -3.23 15.69
N GLU A 164 16.20 -2.40 14.67
CA GLU A 164 15.20 -1.48 14.14
C GLU A 164 14.06 -2.21 13.47
N LEU A 165 14.35 -3.24 12.66
CA LEU A 165 13.32 -4.10 12.08
C LEU A 165 12.43 -4.72 13.16
N GLY A 166 13.03 -5.20 14.25
CA GLY A 166 12.28 -5.71 15.40
C GLY A 166 11.36 -4.67 16.04
N LYS A 167 11.87 -3.43 16.23
CA LYS A 167 11.07 -2.32 16.77
C LYS A 167 9.93 -1.93 15.85
N LEU A 168 10.18 -1.83 14.54
CA LEU A 168 9.17 -1.47 13.53
C LEU A 168 8.09 -2.55 13.42
N ALA A 169 8.50 -3.83 13.32
CA ALA A 169 7.58 -4.97 13.29
C ALA A 169 6.68 -4.99 14.53
N TRP A 170 7.26 -4.81 15.72
CA TRP A 170 6.52 -4.78 16.98
C TRP A 170 5.57 -3.59 17.08
N GLY A 171 6.05 -2.38 16.75
CA GLY A 171 5.26 -1.15 16.78
C GLY A 171 4.04 -1.21 15.88
N ALA A 172 4.23 -1.66 14.64
CA ALA A 172 3.16 -1.81 13.65
C ALA A 172 2.33 -3.09 13.84
N SER A 173 2.76 -4.02 14.71
CA SER A 173 2.14 -5.34 14.90
C SER A 173 2.05 -6.14 13.59
N LEU A 174 3.11 -6.06 12.78
CA LEU A 174 3.24 -6.74 11.50
C LEU A 174 4.19 -7.93 11.61
N SER A 175 3.91 -8.99 10.85
CA SER A 175 4.89 -10.06 10.62
C SER A 175 6.07 -9.55 9.80
N THR A 176 7.19 -10.28 9.83
CA THR A 176 8.39 -9.90 9.06
C THR A 176 8.13 -9.85 7.55
N ALA A 177 7.27 -10.74 7.04
CA ALA A 177 6.88 -10.74 5.63
C ALA A 177 6.01 -9.53 5.27
N GLU A 178 5.05 -9.16 6.13
CA GLU A 178 4.22 -7.96 5.94
C GLU A 178 5.04 -6.67 6.03
N LEU A 179 5.98 -6.60 6.98
CA LEU A 179 6.91 -5.48 7.10
C LEU A 179 7.78 -5.35 5.83
N SER A 180 8.31 -6.48 5.34
CA SER A 180 9.10 -6.51 4.10
C SER A 180 8.27 -6.09 2.88
N ALA A 181 7.02 -6.52 2.80
CA ALA A 181 6.10 -6.09 1.74
C ALA A 181 5.79 -4.58 1.83
N ALA A 182 5.55 -4.04 3.02
CA ALA A 182 5.32 -2.61 3.21
C ALA A 182 6.57 -1.80 2.83
N LEU A 183 7.76 -2.29 3.21
CA LEU A 183 9.02 -1.66 2.84
C LEU A 183 9.27 -1.67 1.32
N ALA A 184 8.92 -2.78 0.67
CA ALA A 184 9.02 -2.93 -0.79
C ALA A 184 8.22 -1.84 -1.51
N VAL A 185 6.98 -1.66 -1.09
CA VAL A 185 6.09 -0.63 -1.62
C VAL A 185 6.62 0.76 -1.31
N PHE A 186 7.04 1.03 -0.08
CA PHE A 186 7.57 2.33 0.31
C PHE A 186 8.75 2.74 -0.57
N ARG A 187 9.70 1.82 -0.78
CA ARG A 187 10.87 2.04 -1.64
C ARG A 187 10.49 2.32 -3.10
N LEU A 188 9.44 1.69 -3.61
CA LEU A 188 8.92 1.95 -4.96
C LEU A 188 8.23 3.33 -5.09
N LEU A 189 7.79 3.93 -3.98
CA LEU A 189 7.18 5.26 -3.98
C LEU A 189 8.21 6.37 -3.69
N ASP A 190 9.32 6.02 -3.05
CA ASP A 190 10.47 6.89 -2.82
C ASP A 190 11.30 7.03 -4.12
N PHE A 191 10.85 7.93 -5.00
CA PHE A 191 11.44 8.14 -6.33
C PHE A 191 12.88 8.70 -6.28
N ASN A 192 13.23 9.45 -5.24
CA ASN A 192 14.53 10.10 -5.08
C ASN A 192 15.46 9.42 -4.07
N LEU A 193 15.02 8.34 -3.42
CA LEU A 193 15.78 7.56 -2.43
C LEU A 193 16.22 8.39 -1.23
N ASP A 194 15.43 9.39 -0.83
CA ASP A 194 15.72 10.22 0.33
C ASP A 194 15.18 9.61 1.64
N GLY A 195 14.43 8.51 1.56
CA GLY A 195 13.82 7.84 2.70
C GLY A 195 12.47 8.44 3.09
N TYR A 196 11.90 9.32 2.27
CA TYR A 196 10.61 9.97 2.49
C TYR A 196 9.72 9.89 1.24
N VAL A 197 8.40 9.92 1.45
CA VAL A 197 7.42 9.98 0.35
C VAL A 197 6.64 11.27 0.47
N LYS A 198 6.69 12.10 -0.57
CA LYS A 198 5.95 13.37 -0.60
C LYS A 198 4.44 13.12 -0.74
N LEU A 199 3.64 13.70 0.15
CA LEU A 199 2.18 13.66 0.08
C LEU A 199 1.65 14.26 -1.23
N GLU A 200 2.33 15.28 -1.78
CA GLU A 200 1.96 15.86 -3.06
C GLU A 200 2.06 14.88 -4.23
N ASP A 201 3.07 14.00 -4.22
CA ASP A 201 3.24 13.00 -5.28
C ASP A 201 2.16 11.93 -5.21
N LEU A 202 1.72 11.57 -4.00
CA LEU A 202 0.58 10.67 -3.76
C LEU A 202 -0.75 11.30 -4.23
N ARG A 203 -0.92 12.62 -4.03
CA ARG A 203 -2.12 13.37 -4.46
C ARG A 203 -2.25 13.49 -5.98
N ARG A 204 -1.17 13.29 -6.75
CA ARG A 204 -1.21 13.36 -8.22
C ARG A 204 -1.97 12.20 -8.86
N ALA A 205 -2.09 11.05 -8.20
CA ALA A 205 -2.93 9.97 -8.71
C ALA A 205 -4.40 10.40 -8.77
N GLN A 206 -5.04 10.16 -9.90
CA GLN A 206 -6.47 10.39 -10.11
C GLN A 206 -7.26 9.10 -9.85
N GLY A 207 -8.42 9.19 -9.20
CA GLY A 207 -9.33 8.05 -9.02
C GLY A 207 -10.16 8.10 -7.74
N ILE A 208 -11.18 7.24 -7.66
CA ILE A 208 -12.03 7.05 -6.46
C ILE A 208 -11.20 6.56 -5.27
N GLU A 209 -10.09 5.88 -5.57
CA GLU A 209 -9.12 5.36 -4.60
C GLU A 209 -8.42 6.47 -3.79
N ARG A 210 -8.35 7.69 -4.35
CA ARG A 210 -7.65 8.82 -3.78
C ARG A 210 -8.27 9.31 -2.48
N GLU A 211 -9.59 9.44 -2.39
CA GLU A 211 -10.23 10.05 -1.21
C GLU A 211 -9.95 9.23 0.05
N PHE A 212 -10.10 7.91 -0.05
CA PHE A 212 -9.89 7.00 1.08
C PHE A 212 -8.41 6.88 1.47
N VAL A 213 -7.51 6.85 0.48
CA VAL A 213 -6.08 6.73 0.73
C VAL A 213 -5.50 8.05 1.25
N ASN A 214 -5.98 9.20 0.77
CA ASN A 214 -5.54 10.51 1.24
C ASN A 214 -5.89 10.74 2.70
N GLU A 215 -7.12 10.46 3.14
CA GLU A 215 -7.51 10.65 4.55
C GLU A 215 -6.60 9.84 5.48
N LYS A 216 -6.36 8.57 5.14
CA LYS A 216 -5.50 7.69 5.94
C LYS A 216 -4.00 8.01 5.88
N LEU A 217 -3.52 8.60 4.79
CA LEU A 217 -2.12 8.98 4.63
C LEU A 217 -1.84 10.37 5.22
N GLU A 218 -2.80 11.29 5.17
CA GLU A 218 -2.71 12.60 5.82
C GLU A 218 -2.71 12.44 7.35
N ASP A 219 -3.57 11.57 7.90
CA ASP A 219 -3.55 11.23 9.33
C ASP A 219 -2.25 10.56 9.80
N ALA A 220 -1.48 10.00 8.87
CA ALA A 220 -0.24 9.29 9.17
C ALA A 220 0.97 10.24 9.29
N ASP A 221 0.91 11.42 8.67
CA ASP A 221 1.94 12.46 8.74
C ASP A 221 1.91 13.13 10.12
N THR A 222 2.59 12.49 11.08
CA THR A 222 2.55 12.87 12.50
C THR A 222 3.16 14.25 12.78
N ASN A 223 4.07 14.73 11.91
CA ASN A 223 4.77 16.00 12.06
C ASN A 223 4.28 17.09 11.10
N GLU A 224 3.28 16.79 10.27
CA GLU A 224 2.62 17.71 9.34
C GLU A 224 3.60 18.45 8.41
N ASP A 225 4.72 17.82 8.05
CA ASP A 225 5.73 18.43 7.18
C ASP A 225 5.47 18.19 5.68
N GLY A 226 4.47 17.37 5.36
CA GLY A 226 4.14 16.98 3.98
C GLY A 226 4.94 15.79 3.46
N PHE A 227 5.75 15.15 4.30
CA PHE A 227 6.61 14.02 3.98
C PHE A 227 6.32 12.83 4.89
N LEU A 228 6.05 11.69 4.29
CA LEU A 228 5.87 10.44 5.04
C LEU A 228 7.21 9.73 5.19
N SER A 229 7.69 9.60 6.43
CA SER A 229 8.77 8.67 6.73
C SER A 229 8.28 7.22 6.61
N PHE A 230 9.19 6.24 6.53
CA PHE A 230 8.77 4.84 6.53
C PHE A 230 7.95 4.46 7.78
N LYS A 231 8.23 5.08 8.92
CA LYS A 231 7.48 4.82 10.16
C LYS A 231 6.06 5.35 10.07
N ASP A 232 5.88 6.55 9.54
CA ASP A 232 4.55 7.15 9.28
C ASP A 232 3.80 6.36 8.22
N PHE A 233 4.51 5.91 7.18
CA PHE A 233 3.94 4.99 6.22
C PHE A 233 3.41 3.73 6.91
N LEU A 234 4.17 3.11 7.82
CA LEU A 234 3.71 1.95 8.58
C LEU A 234 2.53 2.22 9.52
N THR A 235 2.38 3.42 10.10
CA THR A 235 1.20 3.73 10.92
C THR A 235 -0.07 3.72 10.08
N SER A 236 0.01 4.13 8.81
CA SER A 236 -1.10 3.98 7.86
C SER A 236 -1.46 2.52 7.56
N TYR A 237 -0.48 1.60 7.68
CA TYR A 237 -0.64 0.14 7.49
C TYR A 237 -1.03 -0.61 8.75
N ALA A 238 -0.74 -0.04 9.93
CA ALA A 238 -1.09 -0.63 11.18
C ALA A 238 -2.61 -0.84 11.17
N ARG A 239 -3.03 -2.10 11.33
CA ARG A 239 -4.45 -2.39 11.48
C ARG A 239 -4.95 -1.52 12.64
N ASP A 240 -6.05 -0.81 12.42
CA ASP A 240 -6.74 -0.10 13.50
C ASP A 240 -6.81 -1.07 14.67
N ARG A 241 -5.99 -0.85 15.70
CA ARG A 241 -6.00 -1.73 16.86
C ARG A 241 -7.42 -1.60 17.37
N PRO A 242 -8.21 -2.69 17.41
CA PRO A 242 -9.61 -2.57 17.75
C PRO A 242 -9.66 -2.07 19.20
N VAL A 243 -9.81 -0.75 19.38
CA VAL A 243 -9.87 -0.11 20.70
C VAL A 243 -10.97 -0.79 21.51
N ILE A 244 -12.06 -1.12 20.81
CA ILE A 244 -13.17 -1.91 21.31
C ILE A 244 -12.71 -3.28 21.82
N LEU A 245 -11.86 -4.02 21.09
CA LEU A 245 -11.33 -5.30 21.58
C LEU A 245 -10.51 -5.10 22.85
N ASN A 246 -9.64 -4.10 22.90
CA ASN A 246 -8.87 -3.80 24.09
C ASN A 246 -9.77 -3.45 25.28
N MET A 247 -10.82 -2.66 25.06
CA MET A 247 -11.82 -2.34 26.09
C MET A 247 -12.59 -3.58 26.54
N VAL A 248 -13.01 -4.45 25.62
CA VAL A 248 -13.73 -5.70 25.93
C VAL A 248 -12.83 -6.66 26.70
N VAL A 249 -11.56 -6.79 26.31
CA VAL A 249 -10.56 -7.59 27.03
C VAL A 249 -10.36 -7.03 28.43
N LEU A 250 -10.20 -5.71 28.59
CA LEU A 250 -10.05 -5.07 29.89
C LEU A 250 -11.28 -5.33 30.78
N LEU A 251 -12.49 -5.09 30.25
CA LEU A 251 -13.75 -5.36 30.95
C LEU A 251 -13.88 -6.82 31.37
N ALA A 252 -13.48 -7.77 30.52
CA ALA A 252 -13.51 -9.19 30.84
C ALA A 252 -12.54 -9.55 31.97
N HIS A 253 -11.34 -8.94 32.02
CA HIS A 253 -10.43 -9.13 33.15
C HIS A 253 -11.00 -8.53 34.43
N THR A 254 -11.56 -7.32 34.37
CA THR A 254 -12.22 -6.68 35.52
C THR A 254 -13.36 -7.58 36.04
N ALA A 255 -14.18 -8.13 35.16
CA ALA A 255 -15.26 -9.05 35.53
C ALA A 255 -14.72 -10.36 36.14
N ALA A 256 -13.64 -10.92 35.60
CA ALA A 256 -13.01 -12.13 36.13
C ALA A 256 -12.43 -11.91 37.54
N PHE A 257 -11.72 -10.79 37.76
CA PHE A 257 -11.25 -10.43 39.10
C PHE A 257 -12.42 -10.22 40.06
N TRP A 258 -13.44 -9.48 39.64
CA TRP A 258 -14.64 -9.26 40.43
C TRP A 258 -15.30 -10.59 40.81
N ALA A 259 -15.44 -11.53 39.88
CA ALA A 259 -15.99 -12.86 40.14
C ALA A 259 -15.14 -13.64 41.17
N ILE A 260 -13.81 -13.68 41.02
CA ILE A 260 -12.90 -14.34 41.97
C ILE A 260 -13.10 -13.80 43.39
N PHE A 261 -13.18 -12.47 43.55
CA PHE A 261 -13.32 -11.85 44.86
C PHE A 261 -14.72 -12.01 45.46
N ASN A 262 -15.76 -12.12 44.63
CA ASN A 262 -17.15 -12.26 45.09
C ASN A 262 -17.65 -13.71 45.19
N LEU A 263 -16.84 -14.72 44.87
CA LEU A 263 -17.23 -16.12 45.05
C LEU A 263 -17.52 -16.41 46.55
N PRO A 264 -18.74 -16.85 46.91
CA PRO A 264 -19.07 -17.22 48.27
C PRO A 264 -18.40 -18.54 48.65
N GLY A 265 -17.97 -18.66 49.90
CA GLY A 265 -17.36 -19.89 50.43
C GLY A 265 -15.88 -20.10 50.06
N LEU A 266 -15.27 -19.22 49.25
CA LEU A 266 -13.84 -19.28 49.00
C LEU A 266 -13.06 -18.45 50.03
N GLU A 267 -12.08 -19.06 50.69
CA GLU A 267 -11.23 -18.35 51.64
C GLU A 267 -10.31 -17.34 50.92
N LEU A 268 -9.96 -16.26 51.62
CA LEU A 268 -9.09 -15.19 51.13
C LEU A 268 -7.75 -15.70 50.50
N PRO A 269 -7.01 -16.65 51.10
CA PRO A 269 -5.77 -17.16 50.49
C PRO A 269 -6.01 -17.81 49.13
N ILE A 270 -7.12 -18.55 48.96
CA ILE A 270 -7.45 -19.20 47.68
C ILE A 270 -7.80 -18.13 46.64
N LYS A 271 -8.57 -17.10 47.02
CA LYS A 271 -8.89 -15.95 46.15
C LYS A 271 -7.62 -15.26 45.66
N ALA A 272 -6.66 -15.04 46.56
CA ALA A 272 -5.38 -14.44 46.23
C ALA A 272 -4.56 -15.30 45.26
N ILE A 273 -4.51 -16.62 45.46
CA ILE A 273 -3.83 -17.55 44.54
C ILE A 273 -4.47 -17.53 43.15
N MET A 274 -5.80 -17.53 43.07
CA MET A 274 -6.52 -17.46 41.79
C MET A 274 -6.27 -16.12 41.07
N ALA A 275 -6.35 -15.00 41.80
CA ALA A 275 -6.04 -13.68 41.26
C ALA A 275 -4.59 -13.59 40.76
N MET A 276 -3.63 -14.13 41.53
CA MET A 276 -2.22 -14.21 41.13
C MET A 276 -2.05 -15.09 39.88
N GLY A 277 -2.76 -16.23 39.81
CA GLY A 277 -2.78 -17.08 38.63
C GLY A 277 -3.27 -16.34 37.38
N LEU A 278 -4.28 -15.48 37.52
CA LEU A 278 -4.80 -14.66 36.43
C LEU A 278 -3.80 -13.56 36.01
N ILE A 279 -3.06 -12.96 36.95
CA ILE A 279 -1.98 -11.99 36.66
C ILE A 279 -0.82 -12.67 35.91
N LEU A 280 -0.41 -13.86 36.35
CA LEU A 280 0.68 -14.62 35.73
C LEU A 280 0.29 -15.19 34.36
N LYS A 281 -0.98 -15.53 34.17
CA LYS A 281 -1.51 -16.08 32.91
C LYS A 281 -2.80 -15.38 32.48
N PRO A 282 -2.72 -14.12 31.99
CA PRO A 282 -3.90 -13.39 31.50
C PRO A 282 -4.55 -14.05 30.28
N GLN A 283 -3.81 -14.92 29.57
CA GLN A 283 -4.30 -15.65 28.40
C GLN A 283 -5.54 -16.52 28.70
N PHE A 284 -5.77 -16.92 29.96
CA PHE A 284 -6.99 -17.65 30.35
C PHE A 284 -8.27 -16.85 30.09
N VAL A 285 -8.22 -15.52 30.17
CA VAL A 285 -9.34 -14.63 29.85
C VAL A 285 -9.19 -14.05 28.45
N THR A 286 -8.00 -13.55 28.09
CA THR A 286 -7.77 -12.92 26.78
C THR A 286 -8.08 -13.85 25.61
N GLY A 287 -7.64 -15.11 25.66
CA GLY A 287 -7.77 -16.05 24.55
C GLY A 287 -9.24 -16.32 24.15
N PRO A 288 -10.10 -16.73 25.09
CA PRO A 288 -11.53 -16.88 24.83
C PRO A 288 -12.22 -15.60 24.37
N VAL A 289 -11.89 -14.45 24.97
CA VAL A 289 -12.50 -13.16 24.63
C VAL A 289 -12.18 -12.76 23.18
N ILE A 290 -10.93 -12.90 22.75
CA ILE A 290 -10.53 -12.62 21.37
C ILE A 290 -11.31 -13.52 20.39
N LYS A 291 -11.42 -14.82 20.68
CA LYS A 291 -12.17 -15.76 19.82
C LYS A 291 -13.66 -15.39 19.71
N LEU A 292 -14.29 -15.01 20.82
CA LEU A 292 -15.67 -14.56 20.80
C LEU A 292 -15.83 -13.27 20.01
N PHE A 293 -14.94 -12.30 20.24
CA PHE A 293 -14.95 -11.03 19.53
C PHE A 293 -14.81 -11.21 18.02
N THR A 294 -13.91 -12.07 17.55
CA THR A 294 -13.73 -12.32 16.11
C THR A 294 -14.96 -13.00 15.50
N ILE A 295 -15.61 -13.91 16.22
CA ILE A 295 -16.88 -14.51 15.79
C ILE A 295 -17.96 -13.42 15.66
N PHE A 296 -18.13 -12.58 16.68
CA PHE A 296 -19.10 -11.48 16.66
C PHE A 296 -18.82 -10.48 15.54
N GLN A 297 -17.57 -10.09 15.34
CA GLN A 297 -17.18 -9.16 14.30
C GLN A 297 -17.47 -9.73 12.90
N THR A 298 -17.25 -11.04 12.71
CA THR A 298 -17.58 -11.73 11.46
C THR A 298 -19.08 -11.71 11.19
N ILE A 299 -19.89 -12.00 12.21
CA ILE A 299 -21.37 -11.96 12.10
C ILE A 299 -21.84 -10.53 11.79
N PHE A 300 -21.32 -9.53 12.48
CA PHE A 300 -21.70 -8.13 12.30
C PHE A 300 -21.33 -7.61 10.91
N ASN A 301 -20.11 -7.90 10.44
CA ASN A 301 -19.65 -7.51 9.11
C ASN A 301 -20.51 -8.17 8.02
N ARG A 302 -20.89 -9.44 8.20
CA ARG A 302 -21.81 -10.12 7.29
C ARG A 302 -23.19 -9.45 7.25
N ALA A 303 -23.79 -9.17 8.41
CA ALA A 303 -25.08 -8.49 8.48
C ALA A 303 -25.02 -7.10 7.82
N ARG A 304 -23.95 -6.33 8.04
CA ARG A 304 -23.74 -5.02 7.42
C ARG A 304 -23.62 -5.12 5.90
N ALA A 305 -22.91 -6.13 5.39
CA ALA A 305 -22.79 -6.38 3.96
C ALA A 305 -24.15 -6.76 3.34
N GLU A 306 -24.93 -7.61 4.00
CA GLU A 306 -26.28 -7.99 3.56
C GLU A 306 -27.22 -6.77 3.49
N ILE A 307 -27.17 -5.86 4.48
CA ILE A 307 -27.93 -4.60 4.46
C ILE A 307 -27.49 -3.69 3.30
N ALA A 308 -26.18 -3.58 3.04
CA ALA A 308 -25.66 -2.77 1.93
C ALA A 308 -26.14 -3.31 0.57
N MET A 309 -26.06 -4.62 0.36
CA MET A 309 -26.54 -5.27 -0.87
C MET A 309 -28.07 -5.15 -1.05
N ALA A 310 -28.85 -5.22 0.03
CA ALA A 310 -30.29 -5.01 -0.03
C ALA A 310 -30.65 -3.57 -0.44
N LYS A 311 -29.87 -2.58 0.03
CA LYS A 311 -30.05 -1.17 -0.33
C LYS A 311 -29.74 -0.89 -1.81
N GLU A 312 -28.78 -1.60 -2.39
CA GLU A 312 -28.45 -1.47 -3.83
C GLU A 312 -29.49 -2.15 -4.72
N ARG A 313 -30.10 -3.26 -4.31
CA ARG A 313 -31.18 -3.93 -5.07
C ARG A 313 -32.50 -3.16 -5.11
N GLY A 314 -32.72 -2.24 -4.17
CA GLY A 314 -33.92 -1.42 -4.08
C GLY A 314 -33.86 -0.12 -4.90
N ARG A 315 -32.76 0.13 -5.62
CA ARG A 315 -32.58 1.28 -6.52
C ARG A 315 -32.61 0.82 -7.97
#